data_AF-A0A2T0UF93-F1
#
_entry.id   AF-A0A2T0UF93-F1
#
_cell.length_a   1.000
_cell.length_b   1.000
_cell.length_c   1.000
_cell.angle_alpha   90.00
_cell.angle_beta   90.00
_cell.angle_gamma   90.00
#
_symmetry.space_group_name_H-M   'P 1'
#
loop_
_entity.id
_entity.type
_entity.pdbx_description
1 polymer ?
#
loop_
_entity_poly.entity_id
_entity_poly.type
_entity_poly.pdbx_seq_one_letter_code
_entity_poly.pdbx_strand_id
1 'polypeptide(L)'
;MAQPRDYITMQALSRIEYKLDMIMAHLGIPQSAPPEEPWLAQVRSEIRSGRKIQAIKLYREHTGLGLKEAKDAVDGMSTGY
;
A
#
# COMPACT_ATOMS: atom_id res chain seq x y z
N MET A 1 2.83 -15.15 18.54
CA MET A 1 3.91 -16.14 18.40
C MET A 1 3.99 -16.51 16.93
N ALA A 2 4.88 -15.88 16.15
CA ALA A 2 5.02 -16.13 14.71
C ALA A 2 5.82 -17.43 14.47
N GLN A 3 5.43 -18.22 13.47
CA GLN A 3 5.92 -19.59 13.26
C GLN A 3 7.31 -19.57 12.58
N PRO A 4 8.20 -20.54 12.86
CA PRO A 4 9.56 -20.60 12.28
C PRO A 4 9.57 -20.78 10.74
N ARG A 5 8.43 -21.14 10.13
CA ARG A 5 8.29 -21.29 8.68
C ARG A 5 8.35 -19.96 7.94
N ASP A 6 7.93 -18.88 8.58
CA ASP A 6 7.84 -17.55 7.98
C ASP A 6 9.24 -16.95 7.70
N TYR A 7 10.25 -17.34 8.48
CA TYR A 7 11.61 -16.79 8.39
C TYR A 7 12.35 -17.25 7.12
N ILE A 8 12.17 -18.51 6.71
CA ILE A 8 12.79 -19.07 5.51
C ILE A 8 12.14 -18.48 4.25
N THR A 9 10.82 -18.33 4.24
CA THR A 9 10.09 -17.66 3.15
C THR A 9 10.45 -16.20 3.05
N MET A 10 10.60 -15.48 4.17
CA MET A 10 11.03 -14.08 4.16
C MET A 10 12.47 -13.91 3.66
N GLN A 11 13.42 -14.77 4.06
CA GLN A 11 14.79 -14.72 3.52
C GLN A 11 14.86 -15.02 2.02
N ALA A 12 14.10 -16.01 1.56
CA ALA A 12 14.01 -16.33 0.14
C ALA A 12 13.39 -15.17 -0.66
N LEU A 13 12.35 -14.53 -0.11
CA LEU A 13 11.70 -13.37 -0.70
C LEU A 13 12.65 -12.18 -0.81
N SER A 14 13.36 -11.82 0.27
CA SER A 14 14.33 -10.72 0.25
C SER A 14 15.46 -10.93 -0.76
N ARG A 15 15.92 -12.18 -0.93
CA ARG A 15 16.94 -12.51 -1.93
C ARG A 15 16.43 -12.37 -3.36
N ILE A 16 15.15 -12.66 -3.59
CA ILE A 16 14.51 -12.49 -4.90
C ILE A 16 14.31 -11.01 -5.19
N GLU A 17 13.78 -10.24 -4.24
CA GLU A 17 13.62 -8.78 -4.34
C GLU A 17 14.95 -8.09 -4.66
N TYR A 18 16.02 -8.42 -3.92
CA TYR A 18 17.35 -7.87 -4.18
C TYR A 18 17.86 -8.16 -5.61
N LYS A 19 17.66 -9.39 -6.10
CA LYS A 19 18.06 -9.74 -7.49
C LYS A 19 17.22 -9.01 -8.52
N LEU A 20 15.91 -8.87 -8.26
CA LEU A 20 14.99 -8.17 -9.15
C LEU A 20 15.40 -6.71 -9.26
N ASP A 21 15.74 -6.07 -8.15
CA ASP A 21 16.24 -4.69 -8.13
C ASP A 21 17.50 -4.50 -8.96
N MET A 22 18.46 -5.42 -8.83
CA MET A 22 19.68 -5.41 -9.65
C MET A 22 19.39 -5.56 -11.16
N ILE A 23 18.42 -6.41 -11.52
CA ILE A 23 18.01 -6.60 -12.92
C ILE A 23 17.29 -5.36 -13.44
N MET A 24 16.35 -4.80 -12.67
CA MET A 24 15.63 -3.58 -13.04
C MET A 24 16.58 -2.41 -13.26
N ALA A 25 17.57 -2.23 -12.36
CA ALA A 25 18.61 -1.23 -12.50
C ALA A 25 19.47 -1.45 -13.76
N HIS A 26 19.86 -2.69 -14.05
CA HIS A 26 20.64 -3.03 -15.24
C HIS A 26 19.87 -2.79 -16.55
N LEU A 27 18.56 -3.05 -16.54
CA LEU A 27 17.67 -2.84 -17.69
C LEU A 27 17.23 -1.38 -17.86
N GLY A 28 17.63 -0.48 -16.95
CA GLY A 28 17.19 0.92 -16.97
C GLY A 28 15.69 1.08 -16.70
N ILE A 29 15.05 0.10 -16.06
CA ILE A 29 13.65 0.18 -15.66
C ILE A 29 13.63 1.03 -14.39
N PRO A 30 13.06 2.25 -14.41
CA PRO A 30 12.94 3.04 -13.21
C PRO A 30 12.11 2.25 -12.21
N GLN A 31 12.62 2.14 -10.97
CA GLN A 31 11.78 1.78 -9.83
C GLN A 31 10.82 2.94 -9.56
N SER A 32 9.82 3.08 -10.42
CA SER A 32 8.63 3.82 -10.08
C SER A 32 8.06 3.10 -8.87
N ALA A 33 7.85 3.82 -7.76
CA ALA A 33 7.03 3.29 -6.67
C ALA A 33 5.83 2.58 -7.29
N PRO A 34 5.44 1.39 -6.79
CA PRO A 34 4.38 0.60 -7.39
C PRO A 34 3.24 1.55 -7.75
N PRO A 35 2.74 1.53 -9.00
CA PRO A 35 1.79 2.50 -9.48
C PRO A 35 0.73 2.63 -8.41
N GLU A 36 0.51 3.85 -7.90
CA GLU A 36 -0.46 4.04 -6.85
C GLU A 36 -1.74 3.38 -7.33
N GLU A 37 -2.22 2.40 -6.56
CA GLU A 37 -3.38 1.65 -7.02
C GLU A 37 -4.47 2.67 -7.32
N PRO A 38 -5.14 2.63 -8.49
CA PRO A 38 -6.03 3.71 -8.94
C PRO A 38 -7.09 4.10 -7.89
N TRP A 39 -7.50 3.15 -7.06
CA TRP A 39 -8.41 3.36 -5.95
C TRP A 39 -7.82 4.22 -4.82
N LEU A 40 -6.52 4.15 -4.53
CA LEU A 40 -5.85 5.03 -3.54
C LEU A 40 -5.85 6.49 -4.00
N ALA A 41 -5.63 6.74 -5.29
CA ALA A 41 -5.74 8.07 -5.88
C ALA A 41 -7.19 8.61 -5.72
N GLN A 42 -8.18 7.74 -5.88
CA GLN A 42 -9.58 8.07 -5.66
C GLN A 42 -9.89 8.37 -4.19
N VAL A 43 -9.38 7.56 -3.24
CA VAL A 43 -9.49 7.85 -1.79
C VAL A 43 -8.94 9.24 -1.48
N ARG A 44 -7.75 9.59 -1.99
CA ARG A 44 -7.15 10.92 -1.79
C ARG A 44 -7.99 12.03 -2.40
N SER A 45 -8.59 11.81 -3.56
CA SER A 45 -9.52 12.77 -4.19
C SER A 45 -10.76 13.02 -3.33
N GLU A 46 -11.34 11.96 -2.76
CA GLU A 46 -12.48 12.04 -1.84
C GLU A 46 -12.12 12.79 -0.55
N ILE A 47 -10.93 12.54 0.01
CA ILE A 47 -10.40 13.28 1.18
C ILE A 47 -10.28 14.77 0.85
N ARG A 48 -9.62 15.12 -0.26
CA ARG A 48 -9.45 16.53 -0.69
C ARG A 48 -10.78 17.22 -0.95
N SER A 49 -11.79 16.47 -1.38
CA SER A 49 -13.13 16.99 -1.63
C SER A 49 -14.00 17.08 -0.36
N GLY A 50 -13.46 16.78 0.83
CA GLY A 50 -14.21 16.77 2.09
C GLY A 50 -15.18 15.58 2.25
N ARG A 51 -15.20 14.63 1.30
CA ARG A 51 -16.09 13.46 1.29
C ARG A 51 -15.48 12.30 2.07
N LYS A 52 -15.21 12.53 3.35
CA LYS A 52 -14.48 11.60 4.22
C LYS A 52 -15.16 10.24 4.41
N ILE A 53 -16.49 10.22 4.49
CA ILE A 53 -17.26 8.96 4.59
C ILE A 53 -17.07 8.11 3.33
N GLN A 54 -17.05 8.74 2.16
CA GLN A 54 -16.86 8.06 0.88
C GLN A 54 -15.43 7.50 0.76
N ALA A 55 -14.43 8.28 1.20
CA ALA A 55 -13.05 7.83 1.28
C ALA A 55 -12.90 6.58 2.17
N ILE A 56 -13.52 6.57 3.36
CA ILE A 56 -13.51 5.43 4.28
C ILE A 56 -14.21 4.22 3.66
N LYS A 57 -15.36 4.43 3.01
CA LYS A 57 -16.09 3.36 2.32
C LYS A 57 -15.22 2.70 1.25
N LEU A 58 -14.63 3.50 0.36
CA LEU A 58 -13.78 3.01 -0.72
C LEU A 58 -12.54 2.29 -0.19
N TYR A 59 -11.91 2.84 0.86
CA TYR A 59 -10.77 2.20 1.52
C TYR A 59 -11.14 0.83 2.10
N ARG A 60 -12.33 0.69 2.70
CA ARG A 60 -12.82 -0.62 3.21
C ARG A 60 -13.11 -1.61 2.09
N GLU A 61 -13.71 -1.17 1.00
CA GLU A 61 -14.06 -2.04 -0.14
C GLU A 61 -12.81 -2.66 -0.77
N HIS A 62 -11.71 -1.91 -0.85
CA HIS A 62 -10.45 -2.40 -1.43
C HIS A 62 -9.57 -3.17 -0.44
N THR A 63 -9.60 -2.86 0.85
CA THR A 63 -8.70 -3.47 1.85
C THR A 63 -9.36 -4.56 2.71
N GLY A 64 -10.69 -4.63 2.74
CA GLY A 64 -11.45 -5.52 3.63
C GLY A 64 -11.38 -5.14 5.11
N LEU A 65 -10.78 -4.00 5.45
CA LEU A 65 -10.57 -3.58 6.82
C LEU A 65 -11.88 -3.22 7.55
N GLY A 66 -11.84 -3.33 8.87
CA GLY A 66 -12.91 -2.86 9.75
C GLY A 66 -13.08 -1.34 9.67
N LEU A 67 -14.23 -0.87 10.16
CA LEU A 67 -14.59 0.55 10.08
C LEU A 67 -13.58 1.45 10.82
N LYS A 68 -13.04 0.95 11.93
CA LYS A 68 -12.07 1.67 12.75
C LYS A 68 -10.73 1.79 12.01
N GLU A 69 -10.17 0.68 11.54
CA GLU A 69 -8.87 0.68 10.85
C GLU A 69 -8.91 1.51 9.56
N ALA A 70 -10.02 1.44 8.82
CA ALA A 70 -10.17 2.24 7.61
C ALA A 70 -10.30 3.73 7.90
N LYS A 71 -10.99 4.11 8.98
CA LYS A 71 -11.03 5.51 9.43
C LYS A 71 -9.63 5.99 9.80
N ASP A 72 -8.91 5.22 10.62
CA ASP A 72 -7.57 5.62 11.08
C ASP A 72 -6.59 5.78 9.90
N ALA A 73 -6.67 4.91 8.89
CA ALA A 73 -5.88 5.03 7.67
C ALA A 73 -6.23 6.29 6.86
N VAL A 74 -7.53 6.57 6.66
CA VAL A 74 -7.99 7.77 5.94
C VAL A 74 -7.65 9.06 6.71
N ASP A 75 -7.72 9.03 8.04
CA ASP A 75 -7.33 10.13 8.92
C ASP A 75 -5.82 10.42 8.80
N GLY A 76 -4.99 9.37 8.74
CA GLY A 76 -3.55 9.49 8.51
C GLY A 76 -3.23 10.11 7.14
N MET A 77 -3.97 9.74 6.09
CA MET A 77 -3.81 10.33 4.75
C MET A 77 -4.19 11.82 4.69
N SER A 78 -5.11 12.27 5.55
CA SER A 78 -5.54 13.67 5.60
C SER A 78 -4.53 14.59 6.30
N THR A 79 -3.64 14.05 7.13
CA THR A 79 -2.72 14.84 7.97
C THR A 79 -1.41 15.19 7.24
N GLY A 80 -1.15 14.59 6.07
CA GLY A 80 0.08 14.80 5.29
C GLY A 80 0.02 15.92 4.24
N TYR A 81 -0.89 16.88 4.35
CA TYR A 81 -1.05 18.02 3.42
C TYR A 81 -1.09 19.36 4.15
#